data_AF-A0A128A4P4-F1
#
_entry.id   AF-A0A128A4P4-F1
#
_cell.length_a   1.000
_cell.length_b   1.000
_cell.length_c   1.000
_cell.angle_alpha   90.00
_cell.angle_beta   90.00
_cell.angle_gamma   90.00
#
_symmetry.space_group_name_H-M   'P 1'
#
loop_
_entity.id
_entity.type
_entity.pdbx_description
1 polymer ?
#
loop_
_entity_poly.entity_id
_entity_poly.type
_entity_poly.pdbx_seq_one_letter_code
_entity_poly.pdbx_strand_id
1 'polypeptide(L)'
;MQDMSNTDSQISKLHSIKYFTPARSIVEANSLLPKVAEIVEKYTKALMTWKKDNDTLQHASDSLWDLARVAALNSDKTNTWDSAWNFAWKEASQAARNNYGWYGSEFLLGETARDSARDAAKYAARYAVFEAVKEKLGGVNPFEYLIELYAMGLRPTYFRKVDEQEKFVVDFPLIVNGKNVIGCYLHGDSEITFTHQWIDYCTHLTPVNNPESKRSFV
;
A
#
# COMPACT_ATOMS: atom_id res chain seq x y z
N MET A 1 -10.84 -28.31 -11.92
CA MET A 1 -11.60 -27.96 -10.70
C MET A 1 -10.77 -27.29 -9.61
N GLN A 2 -9.43 -27.42 -9.55
CA GLN A 2 -8.58 -26.72 -8.55
C GLN A 2 -8.36 -25.21 -8.82
N ASP A 3 -8.40 -24.74 -10.07
CA ASP A 3 -8.17 -23.32 -10.41
C ASP A 3 -9.29 -22.36 -9.94
N MET A 4 -10.54 -22.84 -9.85
CA MET A 4 -11.66 -22.00 -9.39
C MET A 4 -11.61 -21.73 -7.88
N SER A 5 -11.29 -22.75 -7.06
CA SER A 5 -11.30 -22.60 -5.59
C SER A 5 -10.20 -21.66 -5.08
N ASN A 6 -9.07 -21.58 -5.79
CA ASN A 6 -7.96 -20.70 -5.40
C ASN A 6 -8.30 -19.23 -5.71
N THR A 7 -8.91 -18.97 -6.87
CA THR A 7 -9.37 -17.64 -7.29
C THR A 7 -10.44 -17.08 -6.33
N ASP A 8 -11.40 -17.91 -5.93
CA ASP A 8 -12.46 -17.52 -4.99
C ASP A 8 -11.90 -17.14 -3.60
N SER A 9 -10.86 -17.84 -3.14
CA SER A 9 -10.20 -17.57 -1.85
C SER A 9 -9.44 -16.23 -1.85
N GLN A 10 -8.82 -15.87 -2.98
CA GLN A 10 -8.03 -14.65 -3.14
C GLN A 10 -8.93 -13.42 -3.26
N ILE A 11 -10.01 -13.53 -4.02
CA ILE A 11 -11.04 -12.51 -4.13
C ILE A 11 -11.71 -12.30 -2.75
N SER A 12 -12.01 -13.38 -2.03
CA SER A 12 -12.56 -13.29 -0.66
C SER A 12 -11.64 -12.54 0.29
N LYS A 13 -10.31 -12.76 0.21
CA LYS A 13 -9.33 -12.00 0.99
C LYS A 13 -9.41 -10.51 0.67
N LEU A 14 -9.40 -10.13 -0.61
CA LEU A 14 -9.55 -8.74 -1.03
C LEU A 14 -10.89 -8.12 -0.59
N HIS A 15 -11.96 -8.92 -0.60
CA HIS A 15 -13.30 -8.50 -0.19
C HIS A 15 -13.43 -8.20 1.30
N SER A 16 -12.57 -8.78 2.12
CA SER A 16 -12.59 -8.57 3.58
C SER A 16 -11.90 -7.27 4.02
N ILE A 17 -11.19 -6.58 3.13
CA ILE A 17 -10.33 -5.46 3.48
C ILE A 17 -11.16 -4.20 3.73
N LYS A 18 -11.01 -3.65 4.93
CA LYS A 18 -11.53 -2.34 5.29
C LYS A 18 -10.40 -1.31 5.13
N TYR A 19 -10.29 -0.76 3.92
CA TYR A 19 -9.21 0.17 3.57
C TYR A 19 -9.23 1.42 4.47
N PHE A 20 -8.04 1.89 4.85
CA PHE A 20 -7.82 3.17 5.53
C PHE A 20 -8.58 3.37 6.85
N THR A 21 -8.95 2.26 7.51
CA THR A 21 -9.70 2.25 8.78
C THR A 21 -9.25 1.07 9.66
N PRO A 22 -9.24 1.21 11.00
CA PRO A 22 -9.60 2.39 11.78
C PRO A 22 -8.54 3.48 11.73
N ALA A 23 -8.98 4.73 11.89
CA ALA A 23 -8.08 5.81 12.28
C ALA A 23 -7.76 5.67 13.77
N ARG A 24 -6.51 5.89 14.14
CA ARG A 24 -5.95 5.53 15.45
C ARG A 24 -5.36 6.72 16.18
N SER A 25 -5.19 6.63 17.49
CA SER A 25 -4.27 7.52 18.19
C SER A 25 -2.81 7.23 17.79
N ILE A 26 -1.91 8.20 17.98
CA ILE A 26 -0.47 7.99 17.74
C ILE A 26 0.08 6.83 18.57
N VAL A 27 -0.38 6.68 19.82
CA VAL A 27 0.06 5.59 20.73
C VAL A 27 -0.33 4.22 20.17
N GLU A 28 -1.57 4.07 19.71
CA GLU A 28 -2.04 2.83 19.07
C GLU A 28 -1.34 2.56 17.73
N ALA A 29 -1.00 3.59 16.96
CA ALA A 29 -0.25 3.41 15.73
C ALA A 29 1.19 2.97 16.01
N ASN A 30 1.86 3.57 17.00
CA ASN A 30 3.21 3.21 17.41
C ASN A 30 3.29 1.76 17.94
N SER A 31 2.25 1.26 18.61
CA SER A 31 2.23 -0.13 19.09
C SER A 31 2.13 -1.18 17.96
N LEU A 32 1.72 -0.78 16.76
CA LEU A 32 1.67 -1.65 15.57
C LEU A 32 2.99 -1.71 14.80
N LEU A 33 3.92 -0.79 15.04
CA LEU A 33 5.17 -0.68 14.27
C LEU A 33 5.99 -1.97 14.22
N PRO A 34 6.15 -2.76 15.31
CA PRO A 34 6.89 -4.02 15.23
C PRO A 34 6.30 -5.00 14.20
N LYS A 35 4.96 -5.07 14.11
CA LYS A 35 4.29 -5.93 13.14
C LYS A 35 4.40 -5.38 11.71
N VAL A 36 4.29 -4.06 11.56
CA VAL A 36 4.44 -3.41 10.26
C VAL A 36 5.87 -3.56 9.73
N ALA A 37 6.88 -3.42 10.58
CA ALA A 37 8.27 -3.68 10.24
C ALA A 37 8.47 -5.12 9.74
N GLU A 38 7.95 -6.12 10.46
CA GLU A 38 8.02 -7.53 10.05
C GLU A 38 7.41 -7.77 8.64
N ILE A 39 6.27 -7.14 8.35
CA ILE A 39 5.60 -7.26 7.04
C ILE A 39 6.44 -6.59 5.94
N VAL A 40 6.99 -5.41 6.21
CA VAL A 40 7.84 -4.67 5.27
C VAL A 40 9.16 -5.40 5.00
N GLU A 41 9.76 -6.03 6.01
CA GLU A 41 10.96 -6.85 5.85
C GLU A 41 10.69 -8.07 4.96
N LYS A 42 9.54 -8.74 5.16
CA LYS A 42 9.12 -9.86 4.29
C LYS A 42 8.91 -9.40 2.85
N TYR A 43 8.23 -8.26 2.65
CA TYR A 43 8.05 -7.66 1.32
C TYR A 43 9.39 -7.35 0.65
N THR A 44 10.27 -6.66 1.37
CA THR A 44 11.62 -6.30 0.89
C THR A 44 12.41 -7.54 0.52
N LYS A 45 12.43 -8.56 1.39
CA LYS A 45 13.13 -9.83 1.15
C LYS A 45 12.59 -10.57 -0.08
N ALA A 46 11.27 -10.59 -0.28
CA ALA A 46 10.66 -11.22 -1.44
C ALA A 46 11.03 -10.49 -2.75
N LEU A 47 11.17 -9.16 -2.71
CA LEU A 47 11.62 -8.36 -3.85
C LEU A 47 13.13 -8.44 -4.12
N MET A 48 13.96 -8.75 -3.13
CA MET A 48 15.43 -8.83 -3.32
C MET A 48 15.85 -9.83 -4.39
N THR A 49 15.08 -10.90 -4.61
CA THR A 49 15.33 -11.86 -5.70
C THR A 49 15.26 -11.19 -7.07
N TRP A 50 14.37 -10.20 -7.21
CA TRP A 50 14.10 -9.45 -8.45
C TRP A 50 14.90 -8.15 -8.55
N LYS A 51 15.42 -7.66 -7.42
CA LYS A 51 16.30 -6.49 -7.36
C LYS A 51 17.62 -6.71 -8.11
N LYS A 52 18.11 -7.94 -8.25
CA LYS A 52 19.38 -8.18 -8.98
C LYS A 52 19.36 -7.65 -10.42
N ASP A 53 18.19 -7.69 -11.04
CA ASP A 53 17.97 -7.24 -12.42
C ASP A 53 17.42 -5.80 -12.49
N ASN A 54 17.35 -5.09 -11.35
CA ASN A 54 16.70 -3.79 -11.22
C ASN A 54 17.47 -2.85 -10.26
N ASP A 55 17.65 -1.59 -10.66
CA ASP A 55 18.39 -0.62 -9.84
C ASP A 55 17.79 -0.38 -8.44
N THR A 56 16.46 -0.44 -8.33
CA THR A 56 15.68 -0.11 -7.14
C THR A 56 14.71 -1.23 -6.76
N LEU A 57 14.36 -1.33 -5.47
CA LEU A 57 13.27 -2.22 -5.04
C LEU A 57 11.92 -1.81 -5.64
N GLN A 58 11.74 -0.51 -5.89
CA GLN A 58 10.56 0.00 -6.58
C GLN A 58 10.49 -0.53 -8.02
N HIS A 59 11.58 -0.42 -8.80
CA HIS A 59 11.63 -0.98 -10.16
C HIS A 59 11.46 -2.50 -10.14
N ALA A 60 12.07 -3.21 -9.18
CA ALA A 60 11.85 -4.64 -9.02
C ALA A 60 10.36 -5.01 -8.83
N SER A 61 9.63 -4.23 -8.02
CA SER A 61 8.18 -4.41 -7.82
C SER A 61 7.37 -4.16 -9.10
N ASP A 62 7.74 -3.13 -9.87
CA ASP A 62 7.06 -2.76 -11.11
C ASP A 62 7.35 -3.74 -12.25
N SER A 63 8.61 -4.17 -12.42
CA SER A 63 8.98 -5.21 -13.38
C SER A 63 8.34 -6.56 -13.07
N LEU A 64 8.25 -6.92 -11.79
CA LEU A 64 7.57 -8.15 -11.38
C LEU A 64 6.08 -8.15 -11.76
N TRP A 65 5.42 -6.99 -11.63
CA TRP A 65 4.07 -6.82 -12.11
C TRP A 65 3.96 -7.06 -13.62
N ASP A 66 4.85 -6.46 -14.41
CA ASP A 66 4.82 -6.64 -15.87
C ASP A 66 5.05 -8.10 -16.28
N LEU A 67 5.99 -8.79 -15.63
CA LEU A 67 6.20 -10.22 -15.85
C LEU A 67 4.97 -11.05 -15.52
N ALA A 68 4.32 -10.77 -14.38
CA ALA A 68 3.10 -11.47 -13.97
C ALA A 68 1.94 -11.21 -14.94
N ARG A 69 1.77 -9.97 -15.37
CA ARG A 69 0.75 -9.58 -16.35
C ARG A 69 0.95 -10.28 -17.69
N VAL A 70 2.18 -10.29 -18.21
CA VAL A 70 2.51 -11.00 -19.46
C VAL A 70 2.28 -12.51 -19.32
N ALA A 71 2.72 -13.11 -18.22
CA ALA A 71 2.49 -14.54 -17.96
C ALA A 71 1.00 -14.89 -17.88
N ALA A 72 0.18 -14.02 -17.29
CA ALA A 72 -1.26 -14.22 -17.17
C ALA A 72 -1.95 -14.09 -18.54
N LEU A 73 -1.58 -13.08 -19.34
CA LEU A 73 -2.06 -12.91 -20.72
C LEU A 73 -1.73 -14.14 -21.58
N ASN A 74 -0.51 -14.66 -21.49
CA ASN A 74 -0.08 -15.85 -22.22
C ASN A 74 -0.72 -17.16 -21.73
N SER A 75 -1.49 -17.11 -20.63
CA SER A 75 -2.19 -18.26 -20.05
C SER A 75 -3.71 -18.12 -20.17
N ASP A 76 -4.21 -17.23 -21.04
CA ASP A 76 -5.62 -16.92 -21.23
C ASP A 76 -6.35 -16.50 -19.94
N LYS A 77 -5.62 -15.98 -18.95
CA LYS A 77 -6.19 -15.45 -17.68
C LYS A 77 -6.50 -13.96 -17.79
N THR A 78 -6.98 -13.54 -18.97
CA THR A 78 -7.44 -12.18 -19.25
C THR A 78 -8.63 -11.86 -18.34
N ASN A 79 -8.64 -10.68 -17.71
CA ASN A 79 -9.71 -10.15 -16.83
C ASN A 79 -9.72 -10.60 -15.35
N THR A 80 -8.77 -11.43 -14.88
CA THR A 80 -8.69 -11.81 -13.45
C THR A 80 -8.44 -10.61 -12.52
N TRP A 81 -7.81 -9.54 -13.04
CA TRP A 81 -7.48 -8.35 -12.26
C TRP A 81 -8.54 -7.25 -12.30
N ASP A 82 -9.44 -7.22 -13.29
CA ASP A 82 -10.46 -6.18 -13.40
C ASP A 82 -11.46 -6.27 -12.25
N SER A 83 -11.81 -7.49 -11.84
CA SER A 83 -12.66 -7.71 -10.67
C SER A 83 -11.99 -7.23 -9.38
N ALA A 84 -10.73 -7.61 -9.16
CA ALA A 84 -9.95 -7.18 -8.00
C ALA A 84 -9.78 -5.65 -7.96
N TRP A 85 -9.47 -5.03 -9.10
CA TRP A 85 -9.39 -3.59 -9.25
C TRP A 85 -10.72 -2.92 -8.93
N ASN A 86 -11.81 -3.32 -9.58
CA ASN A 86 -13.10 -2.67 -9.46
C ASN A 86 -13.63 -2.75 -8.03
N PHE A 87 -13.46 -3.90 -7.37
CA PHE A 87 -13.84 -4.07 -5.97
C PHE A 87 -12.99 -3.16 -5.06
N ALA A 88 -11.66 -3.29 -5.13
CA ALA A 88 -10.78 -2.51 -4.26
C ALA A 88 -10.92 -1.01 -4.50
N TRP A 89 -11.10 -0.57 -5.74
CA TRP A 89 -11.42 0.81 -6.08
C TRP A 89 -12.69 1.28 -5.40
N LYS A 90 -13.77 0.50 -5.49
CA LYS A 90 -15.06 0.84 -4.87
C LYS A 90 -14.91 1.00 -3.35
N GLU A 91 -14.33 0.01 -2.67
CA GLU A 91 -14.21 0.03 -1.21
C GLU A 91 -13.19 1.08 -0.73
N ALA A 92 -12.01 1.16 -1.34
CA ALA A 92 -10.99 2.12 -0.96
C ALA A 92 -11.42 3.56 -1.27
N SER A 93 -12.12 3.79 -2.39
CA SER A 93 -12.67 5.12 -2.68
C SER A 93 -13.72 5.51 -1.67
N GLN A 94 -14.67 4.62 -1.34
CA GLN A 94 -15.69 4.88 -0.33
C GLN A 94 -15.08 5.17 1.04
N ALA A 95 -14.09 4.38 1.46
CA ALA A 95 -13.37 4.61 2.71
C ALA A 95 -12.62 5.95 2.70
N ALA A 96 -11.96 6.29 1.59
CA ALA A 96 -11.31 7.58 1.43
C ALA A 96 -12.32 8.75 1.51
N ARG A 97 -13.49 8.62 0.85
CA ARG A 97 -14.56 9.63 0.88
C ARG A 97 -15.07 9.86 2.30
N ASN A 98 -15.47 8.77 2.96
CA ASN A 98 -16.15 8.81 4.24
C ASN A 98 -15.28 9.37 5.35
N ASN A 99 -13.99 9.05 5.33
CA ASN A 99 -13.07 9.39 6.41
C ASN A 99 -12.27 10.67 6.14
N TYR A 100 -12.03 11.01 4.88
CA TYR A 100 -11.05 12.06 4.53
C TYR A 100 -11.57 13.08 3.50
N GLY A 101 -12.88 13.04 3.18
CA GLY A 101 -13.59 14.11 2.49
C GLY A 101 -13.37 14.13 0.98
N TRP A 102 -14.17 13.37 0.24
CA TRP A 102 -14.33 13.51 -1.22
C TRP A 102 -15.79 13.88 -1.51
N TYR A 103 -16.11 15.17 -1.56
CA TYR A 103 -17.42 15.67 -1.98
C TYR A 103 -17.30 16.74 -3.07
N GLY A 104 -18.04 16.57 -4.16
CA GLY A 104 -18.50 17.67 -5.02
C GLY A 104 -17.56 18.07 -6.17
N SER A 105 -18.20 18.60 -7.22
CA SER A 105 -17.63 19.06 -8.50
C SER A 105 -16.73 20.30 -8.43
N GLU A 106 -16.17 20.63 -7.27
CA GLU A 106 -15.17 21.68 -7.13
C GLU A 106 -13.78 21.04 -7.11
N PHE A 107 -13.11 21.13 -8.25
CA PHE A 107 -11.76 20.65 -8.49
C PHE A 107 -10.75 21.49 -7.72
N LEU A 108 -10.64 21.30 -6.41
CA LEU A 108 -9.54 21.81 -5.59
C LEU A 108 -9.09 20.70 -4.63
N LEU A 109 -7.98 20.04 -4.99
CA LEU A 109 -7.07 19.30 -4.09
C LEU A 109 -7.48 17.88 -3.60
N GLY A 110 -8.39 17.18 -4.28
CA GLY A 110 -8.77 15.78 -3.99
C GLY A 110 -7.95 14.69 -4.70
N GLU A 111 -6.88 15.05 -5.41
CA GLU A 111 -6.14 14.12 -6.29
C GLU A 111 -5.46 12.99 -5.50
N THR A 112 -4.92 13.26 -4.31
CA THR A 112 -4.13 12.29 -3.54
C THR A 112 -4.96 11.24 -2.78
N ALA A 113 -6.16 11.56 -2.29
CA ALA A 113 -7.06 10.57 -1.67
C ALA A 113 -7.62 9.60 -2.72
N ARG A 114 -7.93 10.14 -3.91
CA ARG A 114 -8.28 9.36 -5.09
C ARG A 114 -7.10 8.50 -5.55
N ASP A 115 -5.89 9.05 -5.59
CA ASP A 115 -4.69 8.31 -5.95
C ASP A 115 -4.37 7.21 -4.92
N SER A 116 -4.64 7.44 -3.64
CA SER A 116 -4.53 6.41 -2.60
C SER A 116 -5.48 5.25 -2.84
N ALA A 117 -6.74 5.53 -3.18
CA ALA A 117 -7.71 4.50 -3.55
C ALA A 117 -7.31 3.77 -4.85
N ARG A 118 -6.72 4.50 -5.81
CA ARG A 118 -6.20 3.94 -7.06
C ARG A 118 -5.00 3.02 -6.80
N ASP A 119 -4.11 3.39 -5.89
CA ASP A 119 -2.97 2.57 -5.48
C ASP A 119 -3.42 1.30 -4.76
N ALA A 120 -4.43 1.38 -3.90
CA ALA A 120 -5.05 0.21 -3.29
C ALA A 120 -5.62 -0.74 -4.36
N ALA A 121 -6.37 -0.20 -5.33
CA ALA A 121 -6.90 -0.98 -6.45
C ALA A 121 -5.79 -1.60 -7.32
N LYS A 122 -4.72 -0.83 -7.58
CA LYS A 122 -3.52 -1.29 -8.30
C LYS A 122 -2.89 -2.49 -7.60
N TYR A 123 -2.67 -2.43 -6.29
CA TYR A 123 -2.04 -3.52 -5.56
C TYR A 123 -2.97 -4.74 -5.38
N ALA A 124 -4.29 -4.53 -5.27
CA ALA A 124 -5.27 -5.62 -5.33
C ALA A 124 -5.22 -6.37 -6.66
N ALA A 125 -5.16 -5.63 -7.78
CA ALA A 125 -4.95 -6.20 -9.11
C ALA A 125 -3.61 -6.94 -9.21
N ARG A 126 -2.50 -6.33 -8.79
CA ARG A 126 -1.17 -6.96 -8.78
C ARG A 126 -1.16 -8.28 -8.01
N TYR A 127 -1.76 -8.28 -6.82
CA TYR A 127 -1.92 -9.48 -6.00
C TYR A 127 -2.69 -10.59 -6.75
N ALA A 128 -3.86 -10.27 -7.29
CA ALA A 128 -4.71 -11.25 -7.99
C ALA A 128 -4.03 -11.84 -9.24
N VAL A 129 -3.36 -11.01 -10.04
CA VAL A 129 -2.61 -11.50 -11.22
C VAL A 129 -1.48 -12.41 -10.81
N PHE A 130 -0.68 -11.97 -9.84
CA PHE A 130 0.50 -12.72 -9.43
C PHE A 130 0.08 -14.08 -8.88
N GLU A 131 -0.93 -14.12 -8.02
CA GLU A 131 -1.51 -15.36 -7.53
C GLU A 131 -1.93 -16.33 -8.65
N ALA A 132 -2.50 -15.81 -9.73
CA ALA A 132 -2.94 -16.62 -10.86
C ALA A 132 -1.78 -17.26 -11.64
N VAL A 133 -0.55 -16.76 -11.49
CA VAL A 133 0.65 -17.26 -12.18
C VAL A 133 1.83 -17.57 -11.24
N LYS A 134 1.61 -17.60 -9.91
CA LYS A 134 2.69 -17.63 -8.91
C LYS A 134 3.64 -18.80 -9.06
N GLU A 135 3.14 -19.97 -9.45
CA GLU A 135 3.96 -21.17 -9.67
C GLU A 135 4.98 -20.97 -10.80
N LYS A 136 4.69 -20.11 -11.79
CA LYS A 136 5.62 -19.75 -12.87
C LYS A 136 6.66 -18.71 -12.43
N LEU A 137 6.44 -18.02 -11.31
CA LEU A 137 7.23 -16.90 -10.83
C LEU A 137 7.90 -17.16 -9.47
N GLY A 138 8.09 -18.43 -9.10
CA GLY A 138 8.81 -18.80 -7.87
C GLY A 138 7.94 -18.85 -6.60
N GLY A 139 6.61 -18.92 -6.76
CA GLY A 139 5.65 -19.35 -5.73
C GLY A 139 5.25 -18.30 -4.69
N VAL A 140 6.18 -17.44 -4.25
CA VAL A 140 5.90 -16.40 -3.25
C VAL A 140 5.40 -15.13 -3.93
N ASN A 141 4.23 -14.64 -3.53
CA ASN A 141 3.65 -13.39 -4.03
C ASN A 141 4.05 -12.20 -3.16
N PRO A 142 4.94 -11.29 -3.60
CA PRO A 142 5.36 -10.17 -2.77
C PRO A 142 4.21 -9.19 -2.47
N PHE A 143 3.20 -9.13 -3.34
CA PHE A 143 2.07 -8.21 -3.15
C PHE A 143 1.15 -8.65 -2.01
N GLU A 144 1.23 -9.91 -1.55
CA GLU A 144 0.49 -10.38 -0.37
C GLU A 144 0.79 -9.52 0.86
N TYR A 145 2.05 -9.12 1.05
CA TYR A 145 2.46 -8.30 2.19
C TYR A 145 1.89 -6.88 2.13
N LEU A 146 1.68 -6.33 0.93
CA LEU A 146 0.99 -5.05 0.77
C LEU A 146 -0.51 -5.19 1.08
N ILE A 147 -1.11 -6.31 0.68
CA ILE A 147 -2.50 -6.64 1.02
C ILE A 147 -2.69 -6.82 2.52
N GLU A 148 -1.72 -7.40 3.23
CA GLU A 148 -1.73 -7.47 4.70
C GLU A 148 -1.72 -6.08 5.35
N LEU A 149 -0.90 -5.15 4.85
CA LEU A 149 -0.90 -3.75 5.34
C LEU A 149 -2.27 -3.08 5.12
N TYR A 150 -2.88 -3.26 3.94
CA TYR A 150 -4.23 -2.75 3.69
C TYR A 150 -5.29 -3.42 4.59
N ALA A 151 -5.17 -4.71 4.88
CA ALA A 151 -6.06 -5.43 5.81
C ALA A 151 -5.94 -4.91 7.25
N MET A 152 -4.77 -4.39 7.63
CA MET A 152 -4.57 -3.64 8.87
C MET A 152 -5.12 -2.20 8.81
N GLY A 153 -5.70 -1.78 7.69
CA GLY A 153 -6.20 -0.42 7.49
C GLY A 153 -5.11 0.61 7.21
N LEU A 154 -3.89 0.18 6.89
CA LEU A 154 -2.76 1.06 6.60
C LEU A 154 -2.68 1.36 5.10
N ARG A 155 -1.96 2.43 4.75
CA ARG A 155 -1.66 2.79 3.38
C ARG A 155 -0.17 2.52 3.10
N PRO A 156 0.22 1.37 2.52
CA PRO A 156 1.54 1.26 1.92
C PRO A 156 1.68 2.28 0.79
N THR A 157 2.86 2.88 0.67
CA THR A 157 3.15 3.87 -0.38
C THR A 157 4.15 3.28 -1.39
N TYR A 158 5.42 3.61 -1.25
CA TYR A 158 6.50 3.24 -2.16
C TYR A 158 7.84 3.22 -1.41
N PHE A 159 8.87 2.72 -2.07
CA PHE A 159 10.24 2.90 -1.59
C PHE A 159 10.72 4.33 -1.84
N ARG A 160 11.37 4.93 -0.84
CA ARG A 160 12.07 6.21 -0.93
C ARG A 160 13.54 6.04 -0.62
N LYS A 161 14.38 6.85 -1.27
CA LYS A 161 15.80 6.93 -0.94
C LYS A 161 15.96 7.92 0.22
N VAL A 162 16.46 7.45 1.36
CA VAL A 162 16.76 8.26 2.54
C VAL A 162 18.15 7.87 3.01
N ASP A 163 19.05 8.85 3.10
CA ASP A 163 20.46 8.64 3.50
C ASP A 163 21.14 7.51 2.68
N GLU A 164 20.97 7.53 1.37
CA GLU A 164 21.46 6.50 0.42
C GLU A 164 20.86 5.09 0.57
N GLN A 165 19.86 4.90 1.44
CA GLN A 165 19.16 3.63 1.63
C GLN A 165 17.74 3.70 1.09
N GLU A 166 17.31 2.63 0.41
CA GLU A 166 15.89 2.46 0.05
C GLU A 166 15.09 2.01 1.27
N LYS A 167 14.15 2.83 1.70
CA LYS A 167 13.26 2.55 2.82
C LYS A 167 11.82 2.62 2.36
N PHE A 168 11.00 1.66 2.81
CA PHE A 168 9.59 1.63 2.48
C PHE A 168 8.80 2.55 3.42
N VAL A 169 7.85 3.29 2.87
CA VAL A 169 7.00 4.20 3.63
C VAL A 169 5.60 3.61 3.79
N VAL A 170 5.09 3.63 5.02
CA VAL A 170 3.73 3.20 5.36
C VAL A 170 3.02 4.33 6.08
N ASP A 171 1.86 4.69 5.57
CA ASP A 171 1.00 5.73 6.11
C ASP A 171 -0.06 5.12 7.03
N PHE A 172 -0.21 5.71 8.22
CA PHE A 172 -1.17 5.34 9.24
C PHE A 172 -2.31 6.34 9.28
N PRO A 173 -3.56 5.90 9.05
CA PRO A 173 -4.73 6.66 9.49
C PRO A 173 -4.69 7.03 10.97
N LEU A 174 -4.67 8.32 11.28
CA LEU A 174 -4.64 8.85 12.64
C LEU A 174 -5.81 9.80 12.93
N ILE A 175 -6.18 9.88 14.21
CA ILE A 175 -7.02 10.94 14.77
C ILE A 175 -6.16 11.74 15.76
N VAL A 176 -5.91 13.00 15.43
CA VAL A 176 -5.16 13.94 16.27
C VAL A 176 -6.03 15.17 16.51
N ASN A 177 -6.31 15.49 17.77
CA ASN A 177 -7.18 16.61 18.16
C ASN A 177 -8.55 16.61 17.44
N GLY A 178 -9.15 15.42 17.28
CA GLY A 178 -10.43 15.25 16.60
C GLY A 178 -10.39 15.40 15.07
N LYS A 179 -9.20 15.57 14.47
CA LYS A 179 -9.01 15.66 13.03
C LYS A 179 -8.34 14.40 12.50
N ASN A 180 -8.81 13.95 11.35
CA ASN A 180 -8.21 12.85 10.62
C ASN A 180 -6.94 13.33 9.90
N VAL A 181 -5.81 12.70 10.19
CA VAL A 181 -4.50 12.97 9.58
C VAL A 181 -3.81 11.66 9.23
N ILE A 182 -2.69 11.72 8.51
CA ILE A 182 -1.83 10.56 8.27
C ILE A 182 -0.57 10.67 9.11
N GLY A 183 -0.20 9.59 9.79
CA GLY A 183 1.12 9.39 10.37
C GLY A 183 2.03 8.68 9.38
N CYS A 184 3.18 9.28 9.06
CA CYS A 184 4.12 8.71 8.12
C CYS A 184 5.17 7.88 8.87
N TYR A 185 5.21 6.57 8.60
CA TYR A 185 6.22 5.67 9.12
C TYR A 185 7.23 5.33 8.03
N LEU A 186 8.49 5.64 8.28
CA LEU A 186 9.61 5.17 7.47
C LEU A 186 10.17 3.89 8.10
N HIS A 187 10.27 2.81 7.33
CA HIS A 187 10.80 1.55 7.82
C HIS A 187 12.17 1.71 8.51
N GLY A 188 12.26 1.22 9.75
CA GLY A 188 13.44 1.33 10.61
C GLY A 188 13.37 2.47 11.64
N ASP A 189 12.39 3.38 11.54
CA ASP A 189 12.13 4.33 12.62
C ASP A 189 11.55 3.62 13.85
N SER A 190 11.80 4.16 15.05
CA SER A 190 11.28 3.61 16.31
C SER A 190 9.86 4.07 16.64
N GLU A 191 9.41 5.18 16.04
CA GLU A 191 8.09 5.77 16.23
C GLU A 191 7.68 6.60 15.00
N ILE A 192 6.39 6.89 14.88
CA ILE A 192 5.85 7.85 13.91
C ILE A 192 6.19 9.26 14.38
N THR A 193 7.15 9.91 13.72
CA THR A 193 7.60 11.26 14.08
C THR A 193 6.95 12.36 13.26
N PHE A 194 6.27 12.02 12.17
CA PHE A 194 5.69 12.97 11.22
C PHE A 194 4.23 12.65 10.91
N THR A 195 3.46 13.71 10.69
CA THR A 195 2.12 13.65 10.12
C THR A 195 2.01 14.49 8.86
N HIS A 196 1.06 14.19 8.00
CA HIS A 196 0.68 15.05 6.89
C HIS A 196 -0.81 14.91 6.59
N GLN A 197 -1.35 15.83 5.80
CA GLN A 197 -2.70 15.67 5.29
C GLN A 197 -2.71 14.65 4.16
N TRP A 198 -3.87 14.04 3.91
CA TRP A 198 -4.05 13.18 2.74
C TRP A 198 -3.79 13.93 1.44
N ILE A 199 -4.15 15.23 1.39
CA ILE A 199 -3.95 16.13 0.24
C ILE A 199 -2.48 16.44 -0.06
N ASP A 200 -1.59 16.21 0.91
CA ASP A 200 -0.16 16.47 0.77
C ASP A 200 0.57 15.20 0.33
N TYR A 201 1.41 15.34 -0.70
CA TYR A 201 2.53 14.42 -0.86
C TYR A 201 3.45 14.53 0.35
N CYS A 202 4.25 13.51 0.66
CA CYS A 202 5.15 13.44 1.82
C CYS A 202 6.24 14.55 1.86
N THR A 203 6.06 15.63 1.11
CA THR A 203 6.83 16.88 1.04
C THR A 203 6.43 17.89 2.12
N HIS A 204 5.20 17.84 2.66
CA HIS A 204 4.72 18.76 3.70
C HIS A 204 4.48 18.04 5.04
N LEU A 205 5.57 17.57 5.66
CA LEU A 205 5.50 16.86 6.93
C LEU A 205 5.41 17.84 8.12
N THR A 206 4.51 17.53 9.05
CA THR A 206 4.37 18.20 10.34
C THR A 206 4.93 17.30 11.44
N PRO A 207 5.94 17.72 12.21
CA PRO A 207 6.48 16.93 13.30
C PRO A 207 5.45 16.70 14.40
N VAL A 208 5.47 15.50 14.99
CA VAL A 208 4.56 15.10 16.08
C VAL A 208 5.07 15.54 17.45
N ASN A 209 6.36 15.28 17.73
CA ASN A 209 6.96 15.50 19.06
C ASN A 209 8.12 16.52 19.07
N ASN A 210 8.72 16.84 17.92
CA ASN A 210 9.87 17.76 17.85
C ASN A 210 9.72 18.76 16.68
N PRO A 211 9.36 20.02 16.93
CA PRO A 211 9.16 21.05 15.91
C PRO A 211 10.39 21.33 15.03
N GLU A 212 11.59 20.99 15.50
CA GLU A 212 12.85 21.21 14.76
C GLU A 212 13.24 20.05 13.83
N SER A 213 12.47 18.96 13.82
CA SER A 213 12.72 17.81 12.96
C SER A 213 12.47 18.16 11.49
N LYS A 214 13.55 18.41 10.73
CA LYS A 214 13.51 18.70 9.29
C LYS A 214 13.81 17.45 8.46
N ARG A 215 12.91 16.47 8.45
CA ARG A 215 12.97 15.39 7.44
C ARG A 215 12.07 15.78 6.26
N SER A 216 12.57 15.60 5.04
CA SER A 216 11.81 15.76 3.80
C SER A 216 12.02 14.51 2.96
N PHE A 217 10.94 13.97 2.39
CA PHE A 217 10.99 12.86 1.45
C PHE A 217 10.97 13.43 0.02
N VAL A 218 12.11 13.94 -0.45
CA VAL A 218 12.30 14.33 -1.86
C VAL A 218 12.65 13.10 -2.69
#